data_AF-A0A2C6DUF6-F1
#
_entry.id   AF-A0A2C6DUF6-F1
#
_cell.length_a   1.000
_cell.length_b   1.000
_cell.length_c   1.000
_cell.angle_alpha   90.00
_cell.angle_beta   90.00
_cell.angle_gamma   90.00
#
_symmetry.space_group_name_H-M   'P 1'
#
loop_
_entity.id
_entity.type
_entity.pdbx_description
1 polymer ?
#
loop_
_entity_poly.entity_id
_entity_poly.type
_entity_poly.pdbx_seq_one_letter_code
_entity_poly.pdbx_strand_id
1 'polypeptide(L)'
;MRKILFSPLLAVLFMVATLSASAQTNHNPNIKQPDEPFTSISLFEVTQQDADQFVADWNKRSAVVGQMPGFVTATLYKSILPDHKYQLVDVAQWQSYNA
;
A
#
# COMPACT_ATOMS: atom_id res chain seq x y z
N MET A 1 -18.10 30.22 -5.26
CA MET A 1 -16.74 29.75 -4.92
C MET A 1 -16.74 29.23 -3.48
N ARG A 2 -16.81 27.91 -3.28
CA ARG A 2 -16.67 27.28 -1.96
C ARG A 2 -15.28 26.62 -1.92
N LYS A 3 -14.38 27.16 -1.09
CA LYS A 3 -13.11 26.50 -0.76
C LYS A 3 -13.44 25.27 0.09
N ILE A 4 -13.40 24.09 -0.53
CA ILE A 4 -13.44 22.82 0.20
C ILE A 4 -12.03 22.62 0.74
N LEU A 5 -11.87 22.81 2.05
CA LEU A 5 -10.64 22.56 2.77
C LEU A 5 -10.44 21.03 2.82
N PHE A 6 -9.64 20.48 1.92
CA PHE A 6 -9.23 19.08 1.96
C PHE A 6 -8.19 18.93 3.09
N SER A 7 -8.63 18.38 4.22
CA SER A 7 -7.73 17.97 5.31
C SER A 7 -7.08 16.63 4.95
N PRO A 8 -5.74 16.51 4.94
CA PRO A 8 -5.04 15.30 4.50
C PRO A 8 -5.18 14.13 5.50
N LEU A 9 -5.67 14.37 6.72
CA LEU A 9 -5.84 13.35 7.75
C LEU A 9 -7.00 12.36 7.48
N LEU A 10 -7.92 12.67 6.57
CA LEU A 10 -9.11 11.82 6.32
C LEU A 10 -9.01 10.94 5.07
N ALA A 11 -8.08 11.20 4.15
CA ALA A 11 -7.96 10.41 2.91
C ALA A 11 -7.24 9.06 3.13
N VAL A 12 -6.40 8.96 4.16
CA VAL A 12 -5.67 7.72 4.50
C VAL A 12 -6.57 6.71 5.25
N LEU A 13 -7.74 7.14 5.73
CA LEU A 13 -8.68 6.28 6.46
C LEU A 13 -9.53 5.36 5.56
N PHE A 14 -9.43 5.48 4.23
CA PHE A 14 -10.29 4.74 3.29
C PHE A 14 -9.69 3.47 2.67
N MET A 15 -8.50 3.02 3.09
CA MET A 15 -7.93 1.75 2.61
C MET A 15 -7.86 0.66 3.69
N VAL A 16 -8.71 0.76 4.72
CA VAL A 16 -8.86 -0.29 5.75
C VAL A 16 -10.32 -0.75 5.94
N ALA A 17 -11.29 -0.21 5.18
CA ALA A 17 -12.72 -0.51 5.37
C ALA A 17 -13.43 -1.14 4.15
N THR A 18 -12.73 -1.93 3.34
CA THR A 18 -13.36 -2.85 2.35
C THR A 18 -12.71 -4.24 2.33
N LEU A 19 -12.07 -4.66 3.42
CA LEU A 19 -11.63 -6.06 3.61
C LEU A 19 -12.53 -6.79 4.64
N SER A 20 -13.82 -6.50 4.62
CA SER A 20 -14.85 -7.26 5.34
C SER A 20 -16.19 -7.12 4.63
N ALA A 21 -16.42 -7.98 3.63
CA ALA A 21 -17.73 -8.51 3.18
C ALA A 21 -17.61 -9.21 1.81
N SER A 22 -16.55 -8.95 1.05
CA SER A 22 -16.33 -9.56 -0.26
C SER A 22 -14.84 -9.54 -0.62
N ALA A 23 -14.08 -10.45 -0.02
CA ALA A 23 -12.96 -11.08 -0.75
C ALA A 23 -13.56 -11.99 -1.86
N GLN A 24 -14.44 -11.41 -2.68
CA GLN A 24 -14.64 -11.85 -4.04
C GLN A 24 -13.27 -11.65 -4.69
N THR A 25 -12.66 -12.78 -5.02
CA THR A 25 -11.77 -12.99 -6.15
C THR A 25 -12.04 -11.97 -7.26
N ASN A 26 -11.51 -10.76 -7.12
CA ASN A 26 -11.48 -9.77 -8.18
C ASN A 26 -10.34 -10.21 -9.08
N HIS A 27 -10.61 -11.22 -9.91
CA HIS A 27 -9.75 -11.60 -11.00
C HIS A 27 -9.56 -10.36 -11.86
N ASN A 28 -8.43 -9.67 -11.69
CA ASN A 28 -8.07 -8.60 -12.59
C ASN A 28 -7.73 -9.29 -13.92
N PRO A 29 -8.52 -9.11 -14.98
CA PRO A 29 -8.34 -9.84 -16.24
C PRO A 29 -7.00 -9.50 -16.92
N ASN A 30 -6.31 -8.47 -16.45
CA ASN A 30 -4.99 -8.06 -16.97
C ASN A 30 -3.82 -8.78 -16.28
N ILE A 31 -4.06 -9.51 -15.18
CA ILE A 31 -3.02 -10.29 -14.52
C ILE A 31 -2.87 -11.61 -15.27
N LYS A 32 -1.76 -11.70 -16.02
CA LYS A 32 -1.34 -12.95 -16.65
C LYS A 32 -0.74 -13.83 -15.55
N GLN A 33 -1.09 -15.12 -15.56
CA GLN A 33 -0.60 -16.11 -14.59
C GLN A 33 -0.89 -15.72 -13.12
N PRO A 34 -2.17 -15.61 -12.72
CA PRO A 34 -2.54 -15.17 -11.37
C PRO A 34 -2.15 -16.16 -10.27
N ASP A 35 -1.76 -17.38 -10.63
CA ASP A 35 -1.29 -18.41 -9.69
C ASP A 35 0.25 -18.42 -9.54
N GLU A 36 0.98 -17.58 -10.28
CA GLU A 36 2.44 -17.46 -10.19
C GLU A 36 2.87 -16.35 -9.19
N PRO A 37 4.07 -16.47 -8.59
CA PRO A 37 4.61 -15.45 -7.71
C PRO A 37 4.73 -14.10 -8.40
N PHE A 38 4.41 -13.03 -7.67
CA PHE A 38 4.51 -11.68 -8.19
C PHE A 38 5.08 -10.70 -7.16
N THR A 39 5.54 -9.55 -7.64
CA THR A 39 6.00 -8.43 -6.81
C THR A 39 5.05 -7.26 -6.98
N SER A 40 4.45 -6.79 -5.88
CA SER A 40 3.71 -5.52 -5.84
C SER A 40 4.66 -4.38 -5.53
N ILE A 41 4.57 -3.31 -6.32
CA ILE A 41 5.34 -2.07 -6.10
C ILE A 41 4.33 -0.95 -5.86
N SER A 42 4.37 -0.33 -4.68
CA SER A 42 3.51 0.80 -4.32
C SER A 42 4.36 2.07 -4.18
N LEU A 43 3.98 3.13 -4.88
CA LEU A 43 4.65 4.43 -4.82
C LEU A 43 3.80 5.40 -4.00
N PHE A 44 4.38 6.02 -2.96
CA PHE A 44 3.66 6.95 -2.10
C PHE A 44 4.15 8.38 -2.30
N GLU A 45 3.25 9.24 -2.76
CA GLU A 45 3.43 10.69 -2.83
C GLU A 45 3.07 11.30 -1.45
N VAL A 46 4.05 11.32 -0.54
CA VAL A 46 3.92 11.96 0.78
C VAL A 46 4.91 13.10 0.90
N THR A 47 4.60 14.09 1.73
CA THR A 47 5.55 15.17 2.02
C THR A 47 6.70 14.62 2.88
N GLN A 48 7.84 15.30 2.88
CA GLN A 48 8.96 14.92 3.76
C GLN A 48 8.56 15.01 5.24
N GLN A 49 7.71 15.98 5.61
CA GLN A 49 7.22 16.16 6.97
C GLN A 49 6.32 14.99 7.42
N ASP A 50 5.55 14.41 6.50
CA ASP A 50 4.61 13.32 6.80
C ASP A 50 5.25 11.92 6.68
N ALA A 51 6.42 11.81 6.05
CA ALA A 51 7.05 10.53 5.73
C ALA A 51 7.31 9.65 6.97
N ASP A 52 7.77 10.23 8.09
CA ASP A 52 8.08 9.46 9.30
C ASP A 52 6.81 8.90 9.97
N GLN A 53 5.74 9.70 10.00
CA GLN A 53 4.44 9.23 10.48
C GLN A 53 3.87 8.14 9.57
N PHE A 54 4.02 8.29 8.25
CA PHE A 54 3.61 7.27 7.29
C PHE A 54 4.36 5.95 7.52
N VAL A 55 5.68 5.98 7.73
CA VAL A 55 6.48 4.79 8.05
C VAL A 55 5.97 4.10 9.31
N ALA A 56 5.66 4.85 10.36
CA ALA A 56 5.12 4.30 11.60
C ALA A 56 3.77 3.59 11.38
N ASP A 57 2.89 4.15 10.55
CA ASP A 57 1.61 3.55 10.24
C ASP A 57 1.71 2.39 9.25
N TRP A 58 2.65 2.44 8.30
CA TRP A 58 2.98 1.32 7.43
C TRP A 58 3.48 0.12 8.24
N ASN A 59 4.34 0.32 9.24
CA ASN A 59 4.82 -0.78 10.11
C ASN A 59 3.68 -1.50 10.84
N LYS A 60 2.66 -0.76 11.31
CA LYS A 60 1.49 -1.38 11.95
C LYS A 60 0.68 -2.18 10.93
N ARG A 61 0.52 -1.66 9.72
CA ARG A 61 -0.23 -2.33 8.64
C ARG A 61 0.51 -3.55 8.10
N SER A 62 1.83 -3.47 7.94
CA SER A 62 2.65 -4.58 7.44
C SER A 62 2.62 -5.78 8.38
N ALA A 63 2.46 -5.56 9.70
CA ALA A 63 2.22 -6.65 10.65
C ALA A 63 0.89 -7.40 10.44
N VAL A 64 -0.14 -6.72 9.92
CA VAL A 64 -1.43 -7.34 9.57
C VAL A 64 -1.36 -7.98 8.18
N VAL A 65 -0.82 -7.25 7.19
CA VAL A 65 -0.60 -7.74 5.82
C VAL A 65 0.27 -9.00 5.83
N GLY A 66 1.26 -9.05 6.71
CA GLY A 66 2.17 -10.18 6.88
C GLY A 66 1.52 -11.49 7.30
N GLN A 67 0.24 -11.45 7.71
CA GLN A 67 -0.55 -12.62 8.09
C GLN A 67 -1.51 -13.06 6.98
N MET A 68 -1.58 -12.34 5.85
CA MET A 68 -2.49 -12.69 4.76
C MET A 68 -1.99 -13.91 3.98
N PRO A 69 -2.90 -14.75 3.45
CA PRO A 69 -2.55 -15.83 2.53
C PRO A 69 -1.70 -15.33 1.37
N GLY A 70 -0.68 -16.12 1.01
CA GLY A 70 0.22 -15.80 -0.09
C GLY A 70 1.23 -14.70 0.17
N PHE A 71 1.21 -13.99 1.30
CA PHE A 71 2.25 -13.01 1.63
C PHE A 71 3.60 -13.68 1.85
N VAL A 72 4.67 -13.11 1.30
CA VAL A 72 6.05 -13.60 1.51
C VAL A 72 6.87 -12.59 2.32
N THR A 73 6.99 -11.35 1.83
CA THR A 73 7.77 -10.30 2.49
C THR A 73 7.38 -8.93 1.96
N ALA A 74 7.70 -7.87 2.71
CA ALA A 74 7.58 -6.49 2.27
C ALA A 74 8.76 -5.66 2.78
N THR A 75 9.25 -4.75 1.95
CA THR A 75 10.29 -3.77 2.30
C THR A 75 9.85 -2.38 1.88
N LEU A 76 9.82 -1.46 2.84
CA LEU A 76 9.57 -0.04 2.61
C LEU A 76 10.90 0.70 2.46
N TYR A 77 11.10 1.32 1.30
CA TYR A 77 12.23 2.19 1.00
C TYR A 77 11.84 3.65 1.20
N LYS A 78 12.71 4.43 1.82
CA LYS A 78 12.56 5.88 1.98
C LYS A 78 13.58 6.62 1.12
N SER A 79 13.12 7.62 0.39
CA SER A 79 13.99 8.52 -0.37
C SER A 79 14.96 9.25 0.56
N ILE A 80 16.21 9.38 0.12
CA ILE A 80 17.20 10.27 0.76
C ILE A 80 17.05 11.73 0.30
N LEU A 81 16.37 11.95 -0.83
CA LEU A 81 16.15 13.27 -1.41
C LEU A 81 14.86 13.89 -0.84
N PRO A 82 14.91 15.11 -0.29
CA PRO A 82 13.78 15.73 0.41
C PRO A 82 12.64 16.18 -0.51
N ASP A 83 12.89 16.35 -1.81
CA ASP A 83 11.96 16.88 -2.81
C ASP A 83 11.55 15.85 -3.88
N HIS A 84 11.88 14.58 -3.70
CA HIS A 84 11.46 13.53 -4.61
C HIS A 84 9.94 13.35 -4.61
N LYS A 85 9.36 13.13 -5.81
CA LYS A 85 7.91 12.96 -5.99
C LYS A 85 7.34 11.80 -5.15
N TYR A 86 8.07 10.69 -5.10
CA TYR A 86 7.70 9.52 -4.29
C TYR A 86 8.69 9.40 -3.13
N GLN A 87 8.28 9.85 -1.94
CA GLN A 87 9.13 9.79 -0.76
C GLN A 87 9.28 8.38 -0.20
N LEU A 88 8.32 7.49 -0.50
CA LEU A 88 8.35 6.11 -0.05
C LEU A 88 7.97 5.14 -1.19
N VAL A 89 8.61 3.98 -1.23
CA VAL A 89 8.32 2.88 -2.15
C VAL A 89 8.21 1.58 -1.35
N ASP A 90 7.06 0.92 -1.42
CA ASP A 90 6.89 -0.41 -0.85
C ASP A 90 7.06 -1.48 -1.94
N VAL A 91 7.88 -2.48 -1.65
CA VAL A 91 8.11 -3.64 -2.51
C VAL A 91 7.74 -4.88 -1.72
N ALA A 92 6.65 -5.54 -2.12
CA ALA A 92 6.18 -6.76 -1.45
C ALA A 92 6.12 -7.94 -2.42
N GLN A 93 6.50 -9.10 -1.91
CA GLN A 93 6.49 -10.37 -2.63
C GLN A 93 5.32 -11.22 -2.18
N TRP A 94 4.70 -11.87 -3.15
CA TRP A 94 3.53 -12.72 -2.98
C TRP A 94 3.71 -14.04 -3.72
N GLN A 95 3.15 -15.11 -3.18
CA GLN A 95 3.18 -16.45 -3.77
C GLN A 95 2.29 -16.54 -5.01
N SER A 96 1.14 -15.89 -4.98
CA SER A 96 0.22 -15.77 -6.12
C SER A 96 -0.82 -14.68 -5.85
N TYR A 97 -1.49 -14.21 -6.90
CA TYR A 97 -2.56 -13.23 -6.81
C TYR A 97 -3.88 -13.85 -6.31
N ASN A 98 -4.09 -15.16 -6.53
CA ASN A 98 -5.29 -15.90 -6.13
C ASN A 98 -5.16 -16.62 -4.76
N ALA A 99 -4.10 -16.35 -3.99
CA ALA A 99 -3.84 -17.00 -2.70
C ALA A 99 -4.94 -16.77 -1.65
#